data_AF-A0A1G3WZF7-F1
#
_entry.id   AF-A0A1G3WZF7-F1
#
_cell.length_a   1.000
_cell.length_b   1.000
_cell.length_c   1.000
_cell.angle_alpha   90.00
_cell.angle_beta   90.00
_cell.angle_gamma   90.00
#
_symmetry.space_group_name_H-M   'P 1'
#
loop_
_entity.id
_entity.type
_entity.pdbx_description
1 polymer ?
#
loop_
_entity_poly.entity_id
_entity_poly.type
_entity_poly.pdbx_seq_one_letter_code
_entity_poly.pdbx_strand_id
1 'polypeptide(L)'
;MKIKEIEEKFGISRANIRFYEKEGLLHPNRNENKYRDYSDNDVAIIGEIIILRKLDMSLSDIKEIFSSKLSLIYAIEKHKQVLLKRIEALDGAINICEQIEKSSLSIDSMDSLYYLNQIEEKEKNGLHFNNVFNDWINLEKDIFYRTLSVTLFPYFKDIKHKKGLLVAWLVLLLVCVLRGLSYRYIWNHGTFIEGFIYPFILFAAVSIILLPIFLVGTKRPKIAYWILMVLAIVGIVILIAVFLLLIVLILNRWLHFWF
;
A
#
# COMPACT_ATOMS: atom_id res chain seq x y z
N MET A 1 -12.30 33.38 -9.63
CA MET A 1 -11.77 32.80 -10.90
C MET A 1 -12.36 31.41 -11.10
N LYS A 2 -12.79 31.05 -12.31
CA LYS A 2 -13.35 29.72 -12.59
C LYS A 2 -12.26 28.68 -12.85
N ILE A 3 -12.57 27.40 -12.62
CA ILE A 3 -11.62 26.30 -12.84
C ILE A 3 -11.06 26.22 -14.27
N LYS A 4 -11.85 26.63 -15.28
CA LYS A 4 -11.43 26.66 -16.68
C LYS A 4 -10.35 27.72 -16.93
N GLU A 5 -10.52 28.89 -16.34
CA GLU A 5 -9.54 29.99 -16.43
C GLU A 5 -8.22 29.59 -15.77
N ILE A 6 -8.27 28.84 -14.66
CA ILE A 6 -7.08 28.32 -13.98
C ILE A 6 -6.38 27.26 -14.83
N GLU A 7 -7.13 26.37 -15.47
CA GLU A 7 -6.63 25.36 -16.41
C GLU A 7 -5.88 26.03 -17.58
N GLU A 8 -6.45 27.06 -18.18
CA GLU A 8 -5.82 27.84 -19.25
C GLU A 8 -4.59 28.62 -18.76
N LYS A 9 -4.65 29.21 -17.56
CA LYS A 9 -3.56 30.01 -16.98
C LYS A 9 -2.31 29.17 -16.64
N PHE A 10 -2.50 27.98 -16.09
CA PHE A 10 -1.41 27.16 -15.56
C PHE A 10 -1.09 25.91 -16.38
N GLY A 11 -1.89 25.61 -17.41
CA GLY A 11 -1.70 24.43 -18.26
C GLY A 11 -1.89 23.11 -17.49
N ILE A 12 -2.72 23.09 -16.45
CA ILE A 12 -3.04 21.88 -15.67
C ILE A 12 -4.50 21.49 -15.84
N SER A 13 -4.77 20.19 -15.86
CA SER A 13 -6.14 19.71 -16.02
C SER A 13 -7.03 20.10 -14.83
N ARG A 14 -8.33 20.25 -15.07
CA ARG A 14 -9.33 20.38 -13.98
C ARG A 14 -9.25 19.24 -12.97
N ALA A 15 -8.82 18.04 -13.39
CA ALA A 15 -8.65 16.90 -12.51
C ALA A 15 -7.52 17.13 -11.50
N ASN A 16 -6.41 17.76 -11.91
CA ASN A 16 -5.32 18.12 -11.01
C ASN A 16 -5.76 19.15 -9.97
N ILE A 17 -6.52 20.17 -10.38
CA ILE A 17 -7.04 21.19 -9.45
C ILE A 17 -7.97 20.55 -8.41
N ARG A 18 -8.91 19.69 -8.86
CA ARG A 18 -9.80 18.94 -7.97
C ARG A 18 -9.05 17.96 -7.06
N PHE A 19 -7.94 17.42 -7.54
CA PHE A 19 -7.07 16.58 -6.75
C PHE A 19 -6.45 17.38 -5.59
N TYR A 20 -5.95 18.59 -5.83
CA TYR A 20 -5.45 19.45 -4.75
C TYR A 20 -6.54 19.84 -3.74
N GLU A 21 -7.78 20.07 -4.17
CA GLU A 21 -8.93 20.24 -3.26
C GLU A 21 -9.15 19.00 -2.39
N LYS A 22 -9.21 17.81 -3.01
CA LYS A 22 -9.43 16.54 -2.29
C LYS A 22 -8.33 16.28 -1.27
N GLU A 23 -7.11 16.69 -1.60
CA GLU A 23 -5.95 16.56 -0.75
C GLU A 23 -5.88 17.63 0.35
N GLY A 24 -6.83 18.57 0.39
CA GLY A 24 -6.98 19.58 1.44
C GLY A 24 -6.01 20.76 1.30
N LEU A 25 -5.49 20.99 0.11
CA LEU A 25 -4.59 22.12 -0.17
C LEU A 25 -5.34 23.36 -0.65
N LEU A 26 -6.58 23.20 -1.11
CA LEU A 26 -7.42 24.27 -1.65
C LEU A 26 -8.82 24.18 -1.04
N HIS A 27 -9.39 25.33 -0.71
CA HIS A 27 -10.72 25.44 -0.14
C HIS A 27 -11.53 26.54 -0.85
N PRO A 28 -11.82 26.36 -2.16
CA PRO A 28 -12.51 27.39 -2.92
C PRO A 28 -13.92 27.58 -2.40
N ASN A 29 -14.37 28.84 -2.38
CA ASN A 29 -15.74 29.18 -2.03
C ASN A 29 -16.71 28.72 -3.11
N ARG A 30 -17.98 28.65 -2.75
CA ARG A 30 -19.06 28.47 -3.74
C ARG A 30 -19.79 29.79 -3.92
N ASN A 31 -20.00 30.17 -5.18
CA ASN A 31 -20.84 31.31 -5.49
C ASN A 31 -22.33 30.99 -5.27
N GLU A 32 -23.19 31.99 -5.43
CA GLU A 32 -24.65 31.87 -5.30
C GLU A 32 -25.24 30.75 -6.17
N ASN A 33 -24.63 30.50 -7.33
CA ASN A 33 -25.01 29.43 -8.27
C ASN A 33 -24.43 28.05 -7.91
N LYS A 34 -23.89 27.88 -6.69
CA LYS A 34 -23.24 26.66 -6.16
C LYS A 34 -22.02 26.17 -6.94
N TYR A 35 -21.51 26.95 -7.89
CA TYR A 35 -20.26 26.66 -8.60
C TYR A 35 -19.06 27.08 -7.77
N ARG A 36 -17.94 26.39 -7.97
CA ARG A 36 -16.66 26.75 -7.34
C ARG A 36 -16.17 28.07 -7.91
N ASP A 37 -15.78 28.95 -7.00
CA ASP A 37 -15.11 30.19 -7.32
C ASP A 37 -13.82 30.27 -6.50
N TYR A 38 -12.70 30.34 -7.21
CA TYR A 38 -11.36 30.35 -6.62
C TYR A 38 -10.95 31.80 -6.39
N SER A 39 -10.58 32.12 -5.17
CA SER A 39 -10.04 33.43 -4.81
C SER A 39 -8.65 33.64 -5.42
N ASP A 40 -8.18 34.89 -5.46
CA ASP A 40 -6.81 35.17 -5.89
C ASP A 40 -5.77 34.47 -5.01
N ASN A 41 -6.09 34.25 -3.72
CA ASN A 41 -5.26 33.47 -2.81
C ASN A 41 -5.22 31.98 -3.20
N ASP A 42 -6.36 31.37 -3.56
CA ASP A 42 -6.37 29.99 -4.07
C ASP A 42 -5.53 29.87 -5.35
N VAL A 43 -5.64 30.85 -6.24
CA VAL A 43 -4.88 30.91 -7.50
C VAL A 43 -3.37 31.02 -7.22
N ALA A 44 -2.96 31.80 -6.21
CA ALA A 44 -1.56 31.90 -5.78
C ALA A 44 -1.05 30.56 -5.22
N ILE A 45 -1.81 29.91 -4.33
CA ILE A 45 -1.49 28.60 -3.75
C ILE A 45 -1.34 27.54 -4.86
N ILE A 46 -2.21 27.54 -5.86
CA ILE A 46 -2.09 26.64 -7.02
C ILE A 46 -0.75 26.85 -7.73
N GLY A 47 -0.34 28.10 -7.94
CA GLY A 47 0.95 28.43 -8.53
C GLY A 47 2.13 27.88 -7.73
N GLU A 48 2.11 28.07 -6.41
CA GLU A 48 3.13 27.56 -5.49
C GLU A 48 3.22 26.02 -5.53
N ILE A 49 2.07 25.33 -5.46
CA ILE A 49 2.01 23.87 -5.57
C ILE A 49 2.62 23.41 -6.90
N ILE A 50 2.31 24.08 -8.01
CA ILE A 50 2.85 23.72 -9.33
C ILE A 50 4.36 23.87 -9.38
N ILE A 51 4.91 24.97 -8.82
CA ILE A 51 6.37 25.18 -8.75
C ILE A 51 7.02 24.04 -7.97
N LEU A 52 6.55 23.74 -6.76
CA LEU A 52 7.12 22.69 -5.92
C LEU A 52 6.99 21.30 -6.58
N ARG A 53 5.86 21.01 -7.24
CA ARG A 53 5.68 19.76 -8.00
C ARG A 53 6.61 19.67 -9.20
N LYS A 54 6.88 20.77 -9.91
CA LYS A 54 7.85 20.82 -11.03
C LYS A 54 9.28 20.58 -10.56
N LEU A 55 9.59 20.89 -9.30
CA LEU A 55 10.87 20.58 -8.66
C LEU A 55 10.96 19.10 -8.20
N ASP A 56 9.99 18.25 -8.54
CA ASP A 56 9.92 16.85 -8.11
C ASP A 56 9.69 16.65 -6.60
N MET A 57 9.13 17.66 -5.91
CA MET A 57 8.75 17.51 -4.50
C MET A 57 7.45 16.71 -4.35
N SER A 58 7.39 15.85 -3.34
CA SER A 58 6.21 15.04 -3.06
C SER A 58 5.04 15.88 -2.56
N LEU A 59 3.80 15.43 -2.80
CA LEU A 59 2.63 16.15 -2.28
C LEU A 59 2.58 16.14 -0.75
N SER A 60 3.16 15.13 -0.10
CA SER A 60 3.30 15.08 1.36
C SER A 60 4.17 16.23 1.86
N ASP A 61 5.34 16.46 1.27
CA ASP A 61 6.24 17.55 1.69
C ASP A 61 5.57 18.91 1.48
N ILE A 62 4.88 19.07 0.34
CA ILE A 62 4.12 20.28 0.03
C ILE A 62 3.06 20.55 1.11
N LYS A 63 2.30 19.53 1.54
CA LYS A 63 1.34 19.69 2.63
C LYS A 63 1.98 20.06 3.95
N GLU A 64 3.15 19.50 4.27
CA GLU A 64 3.87 19.85 5.49
C GLU A 64 4.30 21.32 5.49
N ILE A 65 4.75 21.83 4.33
CA ILE A 65 5.06 23.24 4.12
C ILE A 65 3.81 24.11 4.33
N PHE A 66 2.70 23.81 3.65
CA PHE A 66 1.46 24.59 3.78
C PHE A 66 0.83 24.51 5.18
N SER A 67 1.07 23.43 5.94
CA SER A 67 0.62 23.31 7.32
C SER A 67 1.58 23.94 8.35
N SER A 68 2.62 24.64 7.88
CA SER A 68 3.68 25.25 8.70
C SER A 68 4.43 24.28 9.63
N LYS A 69 4.32 22.97 9.37
CA LYS A 69 5.09 21.93 10.08
C LYS A 69 6.53 21.89 9.61
N LEU A 70 6.77 22.33 8.37
CA LEU A 70 8.07 22.37 7.74
C LEU A 70 8.32 23.77 7.17
N SER A 71 9.47 24.36 7.49
CA SER A 71 9.89 25.62 6.88
C SER A 71 10.16 25.42 5.39
N LEU A 72 9.65 26.32 4.54
CA LEU A 72 9.86 26.29 3.09
C LEU A 72 11.35 26.25 2.74
N ILE A 73 12.16 27.13 3.36
CA ILE A 73 13.59 27.24 3.08
C ILE A 73 14.28 25.92 3.41
N TYR A 74 14.00 25.37 4.59
CA TYR A 74 14.56 24.09 5.02
C TYR A 74 14.13 22.94 4.09
N ALA A 75 12.87 22.91 3.66
CA ALA A 75 12.36 21.89 2.75
C ALA A 75 13.07 21.94 1.38
N ILE A 76 13.26 23.16 0.84
CA ILE A 76 13.96 23.38 -0.42
C ILE A 76 15.44 23.01 -0.29
N GLU A 77 16.12 23.41 0.78
CA GLU A 77 17.54 23.06 1.01
C GLU A 77 17.72 21.55 1.11
N LYS A 78 16.88 20.88 1.90
CA LYS A 78 16.88 19.42 2.03
C LYS A 78 16.62 18.75 0.68
N HIS A 79 15.63 19.22 -0.07
CA HIS A 79 15.30 18.66 -1.39
C HIS A 79 16.42 18.88 -2.41
N LYS A 80 17.06 20.06 -2.38
CA LYS A 80 18.26 20.34 -3.19
C LYS A 80 19.38 19.34 -2.92
N GLN A 81 19.63 18.98 -1.65
CA GLN A 81 20.63 17.96 -1.33
C GLN A 81 20.24 16.57 -1.87
N VAL A 82 18.96 16.22 -1.87
CA VAL A 82 18.47 14.98 -2.50
C VAL A 82 18.73 14.99 -4.01
N LEU A 83 18.44 16.12 -4.67
CA LEU A 83 18.69 16.27 -6.11
C LEU A 83 20.19 16.20 -6.45
N LEU A 84 21.07 16.82 -5.66
CA LEU A 84 22.52 16.74 -5.86
C LEU A 84 23.03 15.31 -5.77
N LYS A 85 22.59 14.55 -4.76
CA LYS A 85 22.91 13.11 -4.65
C LYS A 85 22.40 12.31 -5.84
N ARG A 86 21.23 12.67 -6.39
CA ARG A 86 20.68 12.03 -7.59
C ARG A 86 21.52 12.33 -8.83
N ILE A 87 22.07 13.54 -8.96
CA ILE A 87 23.01 13.88 -10.03
C ILE A 87 24.25 13.00 -9.92
N GLU A 88 24.87 12.91 -8.75
CA GLU A 88 26.04 12.06 -8.52
C GLU A 88 25.78 10.60 -8.89
N ALA A 89 24.62 10.06 -8.49
CA ALA A 89 24.19 8.71 -8.85
C ALA A 89 24.01 8.51 -10.36
N LEU A 90 23.40 9.49 -11.04
CA LEU A 90 23.20 9.45 -12.49
C LEU A 90 24.54 9.52 -13.23
N ASP A 91 25.48 10.36 -12.80
CA ASP A 91 26.83 10.42 -13.35
C ASP A 91 27.56 9.09 -13.16
N GLY A 92 27.41 8.46 -12.00
CA GLY A 92 27.91 7.11 -11.73
C GLY A 92 27.35 6.07 -12.70
N ALA A 93 26.04 6.13 -12.99
CA ALA A 93 25.38 5.24 -13.94
C ALA A 93 25.85 5.48 -15.38
N ILE A 94 25.98 6.74 -15.80
CA ILE A 94 26.52 7.10 -17.12
C ILE A 94 27.93 6.54 -17.29
N ASN A 95 28.79 6.66 -16.27
CA ASN A 95 30.15 6.11 -16.32
C ASN A 95 30.16 4.59 -16.54
N ILE A 96 29.25 3.84 -15.90
CA ILE A 96 29.10 2.41 -16.14
C ILE A 96 28.59 2.13 -17.56
N CYS A 97 27.61 2.89 -18.06
CA CYS A 97 27.15 2.79 -19.44
C CYS A 97 28.29 2.97 -20.44
N GLU A 98 29.14 3.98 -20.26
CA GLU A 98 30.30 4.23 -21.13
C GLU A 98 31.34 3.09 -21.10
N GLN A 99 31.52 2.43 -19.94
CA GLN A 99 32.41 1.27 -19.84
C GLN A 99 31.86 0.06 -20.56
N ILE A 100 30.55 -0.20 -20.41
CA ILE A 100 29.86 -1.29 -21.11
C ILE A 100 29.95 -1.08 -22.61
N GLU A 101 29.67 0.13 -23.10
CA GLU A 101 29.75 0.48 -24.52
C GLU A 101 31.14 0.22 -25.13
N LYS A 102 32.22 0.49 -24.37
CA LYS A 102 33.60 0.30 -24.83
C LYS A 102 34.06 -1.16 -24.85
N SER A 103 33.45 -2.03 -24.06
CA SER A 103 33.98 -3.37 -23.77
C SER A 103 33.08 -4.52 -24.23
N SER A 104 31.79 -4.25 -24.44
CA SER A 104 30.78 -5.26 -24.73
C SER A 104 30.07 -4.93 -26.05
N LEU A 105 30.06 -5.89 -26.98
CA LEU A 105 29.39 -5.76 -28.28
C LEU A 105 27.96 -6.32 -28.27
N SER A 106 27.67 -7.22 -27.32
CA SER A 106 26.36 -7.84 -27.10
C SER A 106 26.17 -8.19 -25.63
N ILE A 107 24.92 -8.49 -25.24
CA ILE A 107 24.60 -8.86 -23.86
C ILE A 107 25.30 -10.16 -23.42
N ASP A 108 25.53 -11.09 -24.34
CA ASP A 108 26.22 -12.36 -24.07
C ASP A 108 27.72 -12.16 -23.80
N SER A 109 28.29 -11.05 -24.29
CA SER A 109 29.69 -10.67 -24.07
C SER A 109 29.89 -9.80 -22.82
N MET A 110 28.82 -9.41 -22.13
CA MET A 110 28.89 -8.53 -20.97
C MET A 110 29.28 -9.32 -19.71
N ASP A 111 30.44 -9.01 -19.14
CA ASP A 111 30.84 -9.55 -17.83
C ASP A 111 30.00 -8.92 -16.71
N SER A 112 28.85 -9.56 -16.44
CA SER A 112 27.88 -9.10 -15.46
C SER A 112 28.47 -9.01 -14.05
N LEU A 113 29.38 -9.93 -13.68
CA LEU A 113 29.98 -9.95 -12.34
C LEU A 113 30.97 -8.79 -12.17
N TYR A 114 31.76 -8.48 -13.19
CA TYR A 114 32.64 -7.32 -13.19
C TYR A 114 31.86 -6.02 -12.93
N TYR A 115 30.78 -5.79 -13.68
CA TYR A 115 29.98 -4.57 -13.54
C TYR A 115 29.21 -4.49 -12.23
N LEU A 116 28.68 -5.61 -11.73
CA LEU A 116 28.02 -5.64 -10.42
C LEU A 116 28.98 -5.27 -9.30
N ASN A 117 30.22 -5.79 -9.32
CA ASN A 117 31.23 -5.43 -8.33
C ASN A 117 31.59 -3.94 -8.38
N GLN A 118 31.72 -3.37 -9.57
CA GLN A 118 31.99 -1.93 -9.75
C GLN A 118 30.85 -1.05 -9.22
N ILE A 119 29.60 -1.47 -9.46
CA ILE A 119 28.42 -0.80 -8.90
C ILE A 119 28.46 -0.87 -7.37
N GLU A 120 28.68 -2.06 -6.80
CA GLU A 120 28.71 -2.26 -5.35
C GLU A 120 29.84 -1.47 -4.67
N GLU A 121 31.00 -1.35 -5.31
CA GLU A 121 32.11 -0.53 -4.81
C GLU A 121 31.76 0.96 -4.82
N LYS A 122 31.16 1.45 -5.92
CA LYS A 122 30.65 2.82 -5.99
C LYS A 122 29.57 3.07 -4.93
N GLU A 123 28.72 2.07 -4.65
CA GLU A 123 27.72 2.16 -3.58
C GLU A 123 28.32 2.26 -2.19
N LYS A 124 29.38 1.50 -1.91
CA LYS A 124 30.15 1.60 -0.65
C LYS A 124 30.78 2.99 -0.47
N ASN A 125 31.15 3.64 -1.57
CA ASN A 125 31.68 5.01 -1.59
C ASN A 125 30.59 6.10 -1.50
N GLY A 126 29.33 5.73 -1.29
CA GLY A 126 28.22 6.65 -1.01
C GLY A 126 27.37 7.05 -2.21
N LEU A 127 27.68 6.54 -3.41
CA LEU A 127 26.76 6.63 -4.55
C LEU A 127 25.58 5.70 -4.30
N HIS A 128 24.39 6.05 -4.79
CA HIS A 128 23.23 5.16 -4.66
C HIS A 128 22.63 4.93 -6.04
N PHE A 129 22.80 3.72 -6.56
CA PHE A 129 22.14 3.34 -7.80
C PHE A 129 20.67 3.01 -7.54
N ASN A 130 19.90 2.86 -8.61
CA ASN A 130 18.49 2.56 -8.48
C ASN A 130 18.32 1.18 -7.82
N ASN A 131 17.62 1.15 -6.69
CA ASN A 131 17.51 -0.07 -5.90
C ASN A 131 16.47 -1.02 -6.51
N VAL A 132 16.95 -2.14 -7.08
CA VAL A 132 16.10 -3.22 -7.64
C VAL A 132 15.10 -3.76 -6.61
N PHE A 133 15.41 -3.65 -5.31
CA PHE A 133 14.49 -4.03 -4.25
C PHE A 133 13.21 -3.19 -4.22
N ASN A 134 13.27 -1.92 -4.62
CA ASN A 134 12.07 -1.07 -4.69
C ASN A 134 11.10 -1.56 -5.78
N ASP A 135 11.61 -2.13 -6.86
CA ASP A 135 10.78 -2.74 -7.92
C ASP A 135 10.07 -3.97 -7.38
N TRP A 136 10.78 -4.81 -6.62
CA TRP A 136 10.20 -5.96 -5.94
C TRP A 136 9.15 -5.56 -4.90
N ILE A 137 9.42 -4.55 -4.06
CA ILE A 137 8.43 -4.02 -3.09
C ILE A 137 7.17 -3.51 -3.82
N ASN A 138 7.33 -2.79 -4.92
CA ASN A 138 6.19 -2.23 -5.66
C ASN A 138 5.37 -3.33 -6.33
N LEU A 139 6.03 -4.35 -6.88
CA LEU A 139 5.39 -5.58 -7.35
C LEU A 139 4.64 -6.28 -6.22
N GLU A 140 5.27 -6.50 -5.07
CA GLU A 140 4.66 -7.19 -3.93
C GLU A 140 3.49 -6.41 -3.35
N LYS A 141 3.59 -5.08 -3.25
CA LYS A 141 2.46 -4.21 -2.84
C LYS A 141 1.27 -4.38 -3.77
N ASP A 142 1.46 -4.26 -5.08
CA ASP A 142 0.35 -4.39 -6.04
C ASP A 142 -0.29 -5.77 -6.03
N ILE A 143 0.53 -6.82 -5.91
CA ILE A 143 0.08 -8.20 -5.78
C ILE A 143 -0.69 -8.37 -4.47
N PHE A 144 -0.13 -7.94 -3.34
CA PHE A 144 -0.76 -8.00 -2.02
C PHE A 144 -2.08 -7.24 -1.99
N TYR A 145 -2.15 -6.04 -2.56
CA TYR A 145 -3.39 -5.26 -2.65
C TYR A 145 -4.42 -5.93 -3.56
N ARG A 146 -4.03 -6.55 -4.68
CA ARG A 146 -4.97 -7.32 -5.52
C ARG A 146 -5.51 -8.55 -4.79
N THR A 147 -4.67 -9.26 -4.03
CA THR A 147 -5.08 -10.49 -3.35
C THR A 147 -5.91 -10.22 -2.09
N LEU A 148 -5.53 -9.20 -1.29
CA LEU A 148 -6.26 -8.81 -0.08
C LEU A 148 -7.56 -8.05 -0.41
N SER A 149 -7.59 -7.27 -1.50
CA SER A 149 -8.79 -6.53 -1.92
C SER A 149 -9.97 -7.44 -2.27
N VAL A 150 -9.69 -8.57 -2.93
CA VAL A 150 -10.70 -9.56 -3.37
C VAL A 150 -11.27 -10.36 -2.20
N THR A 151 -10.46 -10.59 -1.15
CA THR A 151 -10.80 -11.54 -0.07
C THR A 151 -11.40 -10.86 1.17
N LEU A 152 -10.95 -9.66 1.55
CA LEU A 152 -11.35 -9.01 2.81
C LEU A 152 -11.99 -7.62 2.64
N PHE A 153 -11.82 -6.98 1.48
CA PHE A 153 -12.01 -5.54 1.32
C PHE A 153 -13.35 -5.03 0.76
N PRO A 154 -14.37 -5.85 0.40
CA PRO A 154 -15.71 -5.30 0.15
C PRO A 154 -16.26 -4.48 1.33
N TYR A 155 -15.80 -4.75 2.56
CA TYR A 155 -16.24 -4.09 3.79
C TYR A 155 -15.32 -2.94 4.29
N PHE A 156 -14.07 -2.83 3.83
CA PHE A 156 -13.08 -1.87 4.36
C PHE A 156 -12.67 -0.77 3.38
N LYS A 157 -13.44 -0.59 2.29
CA LYS A 157 -13.14 0.25 1.12
C LYS A 157 -12.68 1.70 1.42
N ASP A 158 -13.12 2.28 2.55
CA ASP A 158 -12.86 3.70 2.87
C ASP A 158 -11.72 3.95 3.88
N ILE A 159 -11.06 2.90 4.41
CA ILE A 159 -10.00 3.07 5.43
C ILE A 159 -8.63 3.17 4.75
N LYS A 160 -7.98 4.34 4.87
CA LYS A 160 -6.65 4.64 4.31
C LYS A 160 -5.64 3.50 4.54
N HIS A 161 -4.91 3.16 3.47
CA HIS A 161 -4.05 1.98 3.25
C HIS A 161 -3.23 1.44 4.43
N LYS A 162 -2.64 2.28 5.30
CA LYS A 162 -1.89 1.82 6.50
C LYS A 162 -2.78 1.47 7.70
N LYS A 163 -3.93 2.12 7.84
CA LYS A 163 -4.84 1.93 8.97
C LYS A 163 -5.72 0.69 8.79
N GLY A 164 -6.10 0.35 7.55
CA GLY A 164 -6.96 -0.82 7.27
C GLY A 164 -6.28 -2.15 7.60
N LEU A 165 -4.98 -2.26 7.33
CA LEU A 165 -4.19 -3.46 7.65
C LEU A 165 -4.07 -3.68 9.16
N LEU A 166 -3.76 -2.62 9.89
CA LEU A 166 -3.72 -2.62 11.35
C LEU A 166 -5.08 -3.01 11.94
N VAL A 167 -6.17 -2.47 11.39
CA VAL A 167 -7.54 -2.82 11.83
C VAL A 167 -7.85 -4.29 11.55
N ALA A 168 -7.50 -4.83 10.39
CA ALA A 168 -7.73 -6.24 10.07
C ALA A 168 -6.95 -7.19 11.01
N TRP A 169 -5.68 -6.87 11.30
CA TRP A 169 -4.87 -7.61 12.27
C TRP A 169 -5.42 -7.50 13.69
N LEU A 170 -5.87 -6.32 14.10
CA LEU A 170 -6.51 -6.11 15.40
C LEU A 170 -7.83 -6.87 15.52
N VAL A 171 -8.63 -6.95 14.46
CA VAL A 171 -9.88 -7.74 14.44
C VAL A 171 -9.58 -9.24 14.50
N LEU A 172 -8.60 -9.73 13.75
CA LEU A 172 -8.16 -11.13 13.83
C LEU A 172 -7.65 -11.48 15.23
N LEU A 173 -6.83 -10.60 15.82
CA LEU A 173 -6.32 -10.77 17.18
C LEU A 173 -7.46 -10.73 18.20
N LEU A 174 -8.43 -9.82 18.04
CA LEU A 174 -9.63 -9.75 18.89
C LEU A 174 -10.48 -11.03 18.78
N VAL A 175 -10.68 -11.57 17.57
CA VAL A 175 -11.40 -12.83 17.36
C VAL A 175 -10.68 -14.01 18.04
N CYS A 176 -9.35 -14.08 17.94
CA CYS A 176 -8.56 -15.09 18.65
C CYS A 176 -8.68 -14.94 20.18
N VAL A 177 -8.61 -13.71 20.70
CA VAL A 177 -8.77 -13.41 22.14
C VAL A 177 -10.17 -13.78 22.63
N LEU A 178 -11.22 -13.34 21.93
CA LEU A 178 -12.61 -13.65 22.28
C LEU A 178 -12.88 -15.15 22.24
N ARG A 179 -12.29 -15.88 21.27
CA ARG A 179 -12.41 -17.32 21.19
C ARG A 179 -11.68 -18.02 22.35
N GLY A 180 -10.46 -17.61 22.69
CA GLY A 180 -9.73 -18.12 23.86
C GLY A 180 -10.45 -17.86 25.19
N LEU A 181 -11.05 -16.68 25.34
CA LEU A 181 -11.90 -16.34 26.50
C LEU A 181 -13.17 -17.20 26.54
N SER A 182 -13.84 -17.38 25.40
CA SER A 182 -15.05 -18.21 25.30
C SER A 182 -14.77 -19.70 25.55
N TYR A 183 -13.61 -20.22 25.14
CA TYR A 183 -13.20 -21.60 25.37
C TYR A 183 -13.08 -21.90 26.87
N ARG A 184 -12.46 -20.98 27.63
CA ARG A 184 -12.31 -21.10 29.09
C ARG A 184 -13.61 -20.92 29.85
N TYR A 185 -14.48 -20.00 29.43
CA TYR A 185 -15.71 -19.66 30.17
C TYR A 185 -16.88 -20.60 29.85
N ILE A 186 -16.95 -21.11 28.62
CA ILE A 186 -18.09 -21.92 28.16
C ILE A 186 -17.84 -23.41 28.40
N TRP A 187 -16.66 -23.97 28.12
CA TRP A 187 -16.50 -25.42 28.02
C TRP A 187 -15.89 -26.14 29.23
N ASN A 188 -15.44 -25.43 30.26
CA ASN A 188 -14.89 -25.96 31.53
C ASN A 188 -13.86 -27.11 31.39
N HIS A 189 -13.26 -27.25 30.22
CA HIS A 189 -12.21 -28.22 29.90
C HIS A 189 -11.18 -27.51 29.03
N GLY A 190 -9.95 -27.41 29.54
CA GLY A 190 -8.77 -26.97 28.79
C GLY A 190 -8.11 -25.68 29.26
N THR A 191 -6.83 -25.52 28.89
CA THR A 191 -6.04 -24.33 29.19
C THR A 191 -6.32 -23.23 28.16
N PHE A 192 -6.19 -21.95 28.55
CA PHE A 192 -6.36 -20.80 27.63
C PHE A 192 -5.53 -20.92 26.34
N ILE A 193 -4.38 -21.60 26.44
CA ILE A 193 -3.44 -21.85 25.34
C ILE A 193 -4.07 -22.76 24.27
N GLU A 194 -4.85 -23.76 24.65
CA GLU A 194 -5.52 -24.66 23.71
C GLU A 194 -6.56 -23.92 22.85
N GLY A 195 -7.24 -22.92 23.42
CA GLY A 195 -8.16 -22.05 22.68
C GLY A 195 -7.48 -21.19 21.59
N PHE A 196 -6.17 -20.96 21.70
CA PHE A 196 -5.36 -20.18 20.76
C PHE A 196 -4.62 -21.02 19.72
N ILE A 197 -4.19 -22.22 20.10
CA ILE A 197 -3.39 -23.09 19.24
C ILE A 197 -4.19 -23.53 18.01
N TYR A 198 -5.46 -23.94 18.15
CA TYR A 198 -6.24 -24.43 17.01
C TYR A 198 -6.53 -23.37 15.94
N PRO A 199 -6.94 -22.13 16.27
CA PRO A 199 -7.04 -21.05 15.29
C PRO A 199 -5.72 -20.72 14.61
N PHE A 200 -4.61 -20.75 15.36
CA PHE A 200 -3.28 -20.47 14.83
C PHE A 200 -2.82 -21.56 13.85
N ILE A 201 -3.03 -22.84 14.18
CA ILE A 201 -2.76 -23.97 13.29
C ILE A 201 -3.64 -23.89 12.03
N LEU A 202 -4.92 -23.56 12.17
CA LEU A 202 -5.83 -23.39 11.03
C LEU A 202 -5.36 -22.25 10.11
N PHE A 203 -4.94 -21.12 10.70
CA PHE A 203 -4.39 -20.00 9.94
C PHE A 203 -3.11 -20.39 9.21
N ALA A 204 -2.18 -21.08 9.88
CA ALA A 204 -0.95 -21.58 9.28
C ALA A 204 -1.24 -22.56 8.13
N ALA A 205 -2.20 -23.48 8.30
CA ALA A 205 -2.61 -24.42 7.26
C ALA A 205 -3.22 -23.71 6.04
N VAL A 206 -4.06 -22.68 6.26
CA VAL A 206 -4.61 -21.85 5.18
C VAL A 206 -3.51 -21.07 4.46
N SER A 207 -2.53 -20.52 5.19
CA SER A 207 -1.38 -19.84 4.59
C SER A 207 -0.52 -20.78 3.73
N ILE A 208 -0.32 -22.03 4.18
CA ILE A 208 0.43 -23.06 3.42
C ILE A 208 -0.31 -23.44 2.12
N ILE A 209 -1.65 -23.48 2.13
CA ILE A 209 -2.45 -23.77 0.93
C ILE A 209 -2.46 -22.59 -0.05
N LEU A 210 -2.46 -21.36 0.46
CA LEU A 210 -2.48 -20.15 -0.38
C LEU A 210 -1.15 -19.89 -1.09
N LEU A 211 -0.02 -20.32 -0.52
CA LEU A 211 1.32 -20.07 -1.04
C LEU A 211 1.60 -20.74 -2.41
N PRO A 212 1.23 -22.02 -2.65
CA PRO A 212 1.26 -22.64 -3.98
C PRO A 212 0.36 -21.94 -5.01
N ILE A 213 -0.83 -21.49 -4.59
CA ILE A 213 -1.80 -20.82 -5.46
C ILE A 213 -1.27 -19.46 -5.90
N PHE A 214 -0.59 -18.76 -4.99
CA PHE A 214 0.14 -17.55 -5.28
C PHE A 214 1.25 -17.78 -6.31
N LEU A 215 2.06 -18.82 -6.14
CA LEU A 215 3.11 -19.19 -7.10
C LEU A 215 2.52 -19.55 -8.49
N VAL A 216 1.39 -20.25 -8.55
CA VAL A 216 0.69 -20.56 -9.82
C VAL A 216 0.09 -19.31 -10.45
N GLY A 217 -0.40 -18.36 -9.64
CA GLY A 217 -0.97 -17.09 -10.09
C GLY A 217 0.00 -16.20 -10.85
N THR A 218 1.30 -16.30 -10.55
CA THR A 218 2.34 -15.58 -11.31
C THR A 218 2.49 -16.07 -12.75
N LYS A 219 2.25 -17.37 -13.01
CA LYS A 219 2.39 -17.98 -14.35
C LYS A 219 1.08 -18.08 -15.12
N ARG A 220 -0.08 -18.24 -14.44
CA ARG A 220 -1.40 -18.40 -15.08
C ARG A 220 -2.51 -17.71 -14.26
N PRO A 221 -2.77 -16.41 -14.49
CA PRO A 221 -3.62 -15.60 -13.61
C PRO A 221 -5.10 -16.00 -13.63
N LYS A 222 -5.64 -16.44 -14.78
CA LYS A 222 -7.05 -16.88 -14.89
C LYS A 222 -7.35 -18.13 -14.05
N ILE A 223 -6.39 -19.04 -13.94
CA ILE A 223 -6.53 -20.30 -13.20
C ILE A 223 -6.48 -20.02 -11.69
N ALA A 224 -5.52 -19.21 -11.25
CA ALA A 224 -5.41 -18.83 -9.84
C ALA A 224 -6.66 -18.08 -9.34
N TYR A 225 -7.26 -17.20 -10.16
CA TYR A 225 -8.52 -16.54 -9.82
C TYR A 225 -9.66 -17.53 -9.58
N TRP A 226 -9.82 -18.51 -10.48
CA TRP A 226 -10.84 -19.56 -10.33
C TRP A 226 -10.64 -20.39 -9.07
N ILE A 227 -9.40 -20.78 -8.77
CA ILE A 227 -9.05 -21.54 -7.56
C ILE A 227 -9.35 -20.71 -6.30
N LEU A 228 -8.96 -19.43 -6.27
CA LEU A 228 -9.25 -18.53 -5.15
C LEU A 228 -10.74 -18.33 -4.93
N MET A 229 -11.53 -18.21 -6.00
CA MET A 229 -12.98 -18.07 -5.93
C MET A 229 -13.63 -19.33 -5.33
N VAL A 230 -13.21 -20.53 -5.77
CA VAL A 230 -13.70 -21.80 -5.22
C VAL A 230 -13.34 -21.93 -3.74
N LEU A 231 -12.10 -21.61 -3.35
CA LEU A 231 -11.69 -21.64 -1.94
C LEU A 231 -12.43 -20.64 -1.07
N ALA A 232 -12.73 -19.45 -1.59
CA ALA A 232 -13.55 -18.47 -0.87
C ALA A 232 -14.97 -19.01 -0.63
N ILE A 233 -15.59 -19.64 -1.64
CA ILE A 233 -16.91 -20.25 -1.51
C ILE A 233 -16.89 -21.40 -0.50
N VAL A 234 -15.90 -22.30 -0.59
CA VAL A 234 -15.73 -23.41 0.37
C VAL A 234 -15.51 -22.88 1.79
N GLY A 235 -14.69 -21.84 1.95
CA GLY A 235 -14.47 -21.17 3.22
C GLY A 235 -15.75 -20.60 3.83
N ILE A 236 -16.59 -19.94 3.03
CA ILE A 236 -17.90 -19.42 3.46
C ILE A 236 -18.82 -20.57 3.89
N VAL A 237 -18.88 -21.67 3.13
CA VAL A 237 -19.71 -22.84 3.46
C VAL A 237 -19.27 -23.46 4.79
N ILE A 238 -17.97 -23.62 5.02
CA ILE A 238 -17.43 -24.12 6.30
C ILE A 238 -17.80 -23.18 7.45
N LEU A 239 -17.71 -21.86 7.23
CA LEU A 239 -18.02 -20.86 8.25
C LEU A 239 -19.51 -20.90 8.64
N ILE A 240 -20.40 -21.06 7.66
CA ILE A 240 -21.84 -21.27 7.88
C ILE A 240 -22.08 -22.58 8.63
N ALA A 241 -21.42 -23.67 8.26
CA ALA A 241 -21.56 -24.96 8.94
C ALA A 241 -21.11 -24.89 10.40
N VAL A 242 -19.98 -24.24 10.69
CA VAL A 242 -19.49 -24.00 12.05
C VAL A 242 -20.47 -23.13 12.84
N PHE A 243 -21.03 -22.09 12.22
CA PHE A 243 -22.03 -21.22 12.85
C PHE A 243 -23.31 -21.98 13.22
N LEU A 244 -23.83 -22.80 12.31
CA LEU A 244 -24.99 -23.65 12.58
C LEU A 244 -24.69 -24.66 13.70
N LEU A 245 -23.50 -25.27 13.70
CA LEU A 245 -23.09 -26.22 14.73
C LEU A 245 -22.98 -25.53 16.11
N LEU A 246 -22.47 -24.29 16.15
CA LEU A 246 -22.47 -23.48 17.38
C LEU A 246 -23.89 -23.14 17.85
N ILE A 247 -24.81 -22.80 16.95
CA ILE A 247 -26.23 -22.58 17.30
C ILE A 247 -26.83 -23.84 17.91
N VAL A 248 -26.61 -25.00 17.29
CA VAL A 248 -27.11 -26.29 17.80
C VAL A 248 -26.53 -26.58 19.19
N LEU A 249 -25.23 -26.34 19.41
CA LEU A 249 -24.60 -26.53 20.72
C LEU A 249 -25.14 -25.58 21.79
N ILE A 250 -25.39 -24.31 21.43
CA ILE A 250 -25.97 -23.31 22.33
C ILE A 250 -27.41 -23.70 22.69
N LEU A 251 -28.24 -24.08 21.70
CA LEU A 251 -29.61 -24.54 21.90
C LEU A 251 -29.68 -25.79 22.78
N ASN A 252 -28.82 -26.79 22.50
CA ASN A 252 -28.78 -28.03 23.26
C ASN A 252 -28.40 -27.78 24.73
N ARG A 253 -27.47 -26.86 24.99
CA ARG A 253 -27.11 -26.45 26.35
C ARG A 253 -28.22 -25.67 27.05
N TRP A 254 -28.97 -24.85 26.32
CA TRP A 254 -30.11 -24.10 26.85
C TRP A 254 -31.26 -25.04 27.26
N LEU A 255 -31.51 -26.09 26.46
CA LEU A 255 -32.49 -27.14 26.76
C LEU A 255 -32.12 -27.98 27.99
N HIS A 256 -30.83 -28.30 28.16
CA HIS A 256 -30.32 -29.01 29.34
C HIS A 256 -30.37 -28.19 30.64
N PHE A 257 -30.64 -26.89 30.57
CA PHE A 257 -30.78 -26.01 31.74
C PHE A 257 -32.24 -25.92 32.25
N TRP A 258 -33.21 -26.43 31.46
CA TRP A 258 -34.65 -26.35 31.74
C TRP A 258 -35.29 -27.71 32.07
N PHE A 259 -34.54 -28.81 31.98
CA PHE A 259 -34.93 -30.17 32.39
C PHE A 259 -33.92 -30.70 33.42
#